data_AF-A0A957Q337-F1
#
_entry.id   AF-A0A957Q337-F1
#
_cell.length_a   1.000
_cell.length_b   1.000
_cell.length_c   1.000
_cell.angle_alpha   90.00
_cell.angle_beta   90.00
_cell.angle_gamma   90.00
#
_symmetry.space_group_name_H-M   'P 1'
#
loop_
_entity.id
_entity.type
_entity.pdbx_description
1 polymer ?
#
loop_
_entity_poly.entity_id
_entity_poly.type
_entity_poly.pdbx_seq_one_letter_code
_entity_poly.pdbx_strand_id
1 'polypeptide(L)' 'EFVATGTHTGPLMTPNGEIEATGKPVTLHVVEIHTWQDGKLVNVVQYQDPTNVLRQIGVME' A
#
# COMPACT_ATOMS: atom_id res chain seq x y z
N GLU A 1 -8.44 -3.66 -10.83
CA GLU A 1 -8.43 -3.64 -9.35
C GLU A 1 -7.94 -4.98 -8.84
N PHE A 2 -7.33 -5.01 -7.66
CA PHE A 2 -6.95 -6.25 -7.00
C PHE A 2 -6.98 -6.08 -5.48
N VAL A 3 -7.00 -7.23 -4.77
CA VAL A 3 -6.84 -7.31 -3.32
C VAL A 3 -5.52 -7.98 -3.02
N ALA A 4 -4.69 -7.36 -2.18
CA ALA A 4 -3.45 -7.93 -1.69
C ALA A 4 -3.52 -8.11 -0.18
N THR A 5 -2.97 -9.23 0.32
CA THR A 5 -2.90 -9.52 1.76
C THR A 5 -1.46 -9.76 2.17
N GLY A 6 -1.09 -9.35 3.38
CA GLY A 6 0.24 -9.59 3.91
C GLY A 6 0.34 -9.31 5.40
N THR A 7 1.57 -9.31 5.90
CA THR A 7 1.91 -8.95 7.28
C THR A 7 2.95 -7.85 7.25
N HIS A 8 2.78 -6.83 8.09
CA HIS A 8 3.75 -5.73 8.22
C HIS A 8 4.99 -6.21 8.99
N THR A 9 5.92 -6.86 8.28
CA THR A 9 7.11 -7.53 8.84
C THR A 9 8.40 -6.74 8.68
N GLY A 10 8.37 -5.61 7.98
CA GLY A 10 9.51 -4.71 7.79
C GLY A 10 9.05 -3.25 7.91
N PRO A 11 9.97 -2.29 7.98
CA PRO A 11 9.63 -0.88 8.15
C PRO A 11 8.81 -0.34 6.97
N LEU A 12 7.81 0.49 7.28
CA LEU A 12 6.97 1.19 6.31
C LEU A 12 7.34 2.68 6.30
N MET A 13 7.83 3.17 5.16
CA MET A 13 8.13 4.58 4.97
C MET A 13 6.83 5.38 4.72
N THR A 14 6.66 6.49 5.44
CA THR A 14 5.57 7.44 5.25
C THR A 14 6.10 8.86 5.09
N PRO A 15 5.27 9.83 4.64
CA PRO A 15 5.68 11.24 4.61
C PRO A 15 6.09 11.81 5.97
N ASN A 16 5.64 11.20 7.07
CA ASN A 16 5.95 11.65 8.44
C ASN A 16 7.14 10.90 9.06
N GLY A 17 7.82 10.05 8.28
CA GLY A 17 8.92 9.20 8.74
C GLY A 17 8.59 7.71 8.66
N GLU A 18 9.48 6.93 9.26
CA GLU A 18 9.41 5.47 9.24
C GLU A 18 8.51 4.93 10.36
N ILE A 19 7.76 3.88 10.04
CA ILE A 19 6.98 3.10 10.99
C ILE A 19 7.61 1.72 11.07
N GLU A 20 8.13 1.36 12.24
CA GLU A 20 8.71 0.05 12.51
C GLU A 20 7.69 -1.07 12.29
N ALA A 21 8.19 -2.26 11.95
CA ALA A 21 7.37 -3.45 11.75
C ALA A 21 6.47 -3.74 12.96
N THR A 22 5.17 -3.91 12.72
CA THR A 22 4.19 -4.17 13.80
C THR A 22 3.77 -5.63 13.90
N GLY A 23 4.14 -6.46 12.92
CA GLY A 23 3.74 -7.87 12.84
C GLY A 23 2.25 -8.09 12.60
N LYS A 24 1.48 -7.03 12.34
CA LYS A 24 0.02 -7.11 12.13
C LYS A 24 -0.33 -7.46 10.68
N PRO A 25 -1.43 -8.19 10.46
CA PRO A 25 -1.92 -8.47 9.12
C PRO A 25 -2.48 -7.19 8.47
N VAL A 26 -2.42 -7.13 7.14
CA VAL A 26 -2.97 -6.05 6.32
C VAL A 26 -3.66 -6.62 5.08
N THR A 27 -4.80 -6.02 4.73
CA THR A 27 -5.49 -6.21 3.44
C THR A 27 -5.54 -4.88 2.71
N LEU A 28 -5.06 -4.86 1.47
CA LEU A 28 -5.05 -3.70 0.57
C LEU A 28 -6.08 -3.90 -0.53
N HIS A 29 -7.00 -2.95 -0.67
CA HIS A 29 -7.85 -2.83 -1.85
C HIS A 29 -7.24 -1.79 -2.77
N VAL A 30 -6.83 -2.22 -3.96
CA VAL A 30 -6.01 -1.41 -4.87
C VAL A 30 -6.68 -1.28 -6.23
N VAL A 31 -6.72 -0.05 -6.73
CA VAL A 31 -7.02 0.25 -8.14
C VAL A 31 -5.76 0.81 -8.77
N GLU A 32 -5.31 0.21 -9.87
CA GLU A 32 -4.23 0.74 -10.68
C GLU A 32 -4.76 1.18 -12.04
N ILE A 33 -4.32 2.37 -12.46
CA ILE A 33 -4.52 2.87 -13.81
C ILE A 33 -3.16 2.83 -14.50
N HIS A 34 -3.07 2.05 -15.58
CA HIS A 34 -1.84 1.82 -16.32
C HIS A 34 -1.84 2.60 -17.64
N THR A 35 -0.76 3.33 -17.92
CA THR A 35 -0.51 3.88 -19.25
C THR A 35 0.54 3.02 -19.95
N TRP A 36 0.21 2.55 -21.16
CA TRP A 36 1.08 1.73 -21.98
C TRP A 36 1.48 2.48 -23.25
N GLN A 37 2.76 2.37 -23.64
CA GLN A 37 3.30 2.93 -24.87
C GLN A 37 4.30 1.93 -25.47
N ASP A 38 4.19 1.68 -26.78
CA ASP A 38 5.07 0.74 -27.51
C ASP A 38 5.17 -0.66 -26.85
N GLY A 39 4.05 -1.15 -26.32
CA GLY A 39 3.95 -2.44 -25.64
C GLY A 39 4.58 -2.49 -24.23
N LYS A 40 5.01 -1.34 -23.69
CA LYS A 40 5.61 -1.23 -22.35
C LYS A 40 4.74 -0.40 -21.42
N LEU A 41 4.70 -0.80 -20.15
CA LEU A 41 4.09 -0.02 -19.08
C LEU A 41 4.99 1.18 -18.77
N VAL A 42 4.48 2.40 -18.98
CA VAL A 42 5.24 3.64 -18.80
C VAL A 42 4.77 4.48 -17.62
N ASN A 43 3.56 4.23 -17.12
CA ASN A 43 3.04 4.89 -15.93
C ASN A 43 2.03 4.00 -15.19
N VAL A 44 2.06 4.07 -13.86
CA VAL A 44 1.08 3.45 -12.98
C VAL A 44 0.61 4.52 -11.99
N VAL A 45 -0.70 4.79 -11.98
CA VAL A 45 -1.33 5.53 -10.89
C VAL A 45 -2.05 4.53 -10.00
N GLN A 46 -1.60 4.42 -8.76
CA GLN A 46 -2.18 3.51 -7.78
C GLN A 46 -3.04 4.28 -6.77
N TYR A 47 -4.29 3.85 -6.63
CA TYR A 47 -5.18 4.29 -5.56
C TYR A 47 -5.35 3.17 -4.54
N GLN A 48 -5.16 3.53 -3.27
CA GLN A 48 -5.42 2.70 -2.10
C GLN A 48 -5.95 3.59 -0.96
N ASP A 49 -6.40 2.98 0.13
CA ASP A 49 -6.77 3.68 1.36
C ASP A 49 -5.62 3.61 2.38
N PRO A 50 -4.70 4.59 2.40
CA PRO A 50 -3.59 4.60 3.34
C PRO A 50 -4.08 4.75 4.79
N THR A 51 -5.23 5.39 5.02
CA THR A 51 -5.79 5.56 6.36
C THR A 51 -6.25 4.22 6.93
N ASN A 52 -6.89 3.38 6.12
CA ASN A 52 -7.26 2.02 6.51
C ASN A 52 -6.02 1.15 6.79
N VAL A 53 -4.94 1.28 6.00
CA VAL A 53 -3.67 0.59 6.26
C VAL A 53 -3.10 0.94 7.63
N LEU A 54 -3.01 2.24 7.94
CA LEU A 54 -2.49 2.72 9.22
C LEU A 54 -3.34 2.23 10.41
N ARG A 55 -4.66 2.12 10.25
CA ARG A 55 -5.54 1.49 11.26
C ARG A 55 -5.25 0.01 11.44
N GLN A 56 -5.13 -0.76 10.35
CA GLN A 56 -4.85 -2.20 10.41
C GLN A 56 -3.51 -2.51 11.11
N ILE A 57 -2.48 -1.70 10.86
CA ILE A 57 -1.18 -1.84 11.53
C ILE A 57 -1.14 -1.17 12.92
N GLY A 58 -2.23 -0.52 13.33
CA GLY A 58 -2.51 0.01 14.66
C GLY A 58 -1.64 1.19 15.09
N VAL A 59 -1.37 2.09 14.15
CA VAL A 59 -0.71 3.38 14.40
C VAL A 59 -1.68 4.56 14.31
N MET A 60 -2.97 4.27 14.14
CA MET A 60 -4.08 5.23 14.09
C MET A 60 -5.39 4.53 14.50
N GLU A 61 -6.33 5.30 15.06
CA GLU A 61 -7.70 4.86 15.38
C GLU A 61 -8.68 5.01 14.21
#